data_AF-A0A2A7AC65-F1
#
_entry.id   AF-A0A2A7AC65-F1
#
_cell.length_a   1.000
_cell.length_b   1.000
_cell.length_c   1.000
_cell.angle_alpha   90.00
_cell.angle_beta   90.00
_cell.angle_gamma   90.00
#
_symmetry.space_group_name_H-M   'P 1'
#
loop_
_entity.id
_entity.type
_entity.pdbx_description
1 polymer ?
#
loop_
_entity_poly.entity_id
_entity_poly.type
_entity_poly.pdbx_seq_one_letter_code
_entity_poly.pdbx_strand_id
1 'polypeptide(L)'
;MREPWYSILADIQDAIEQAKCGKLALYWQRTIQREYRCKKVTPAEQQAYEQLQSILSEVPQWSGEEDLRHNMENIGSRVWFCHFWIDHDSMVQLTEDRNGEFTVAYVLDTDASPEVRREAALLAQKELAKCMQEWGISLLNAPVPEQMKYASLAEAASHLMQVLNDPESITG
;
A
#
# COMPACT_ATOMS: atom_id res chain seq x y z
N MET A 1 -30.92 22.23 0.99
CA MET A 1 -29.47 21.98 1.18
C MET A 1 -29.06 21.01 0.08
N ARG A 2 -28.17 21.43 -0.84
CA ARG A 2 -27.62 20.56 -1.89
C ARG A 2 -26.23 20.17 -1.39
N GLU A 3 -26.04 18.90 -1.06
CA GLU A 3 -24.69 18.40 -0.77
C GLU A 3 -23.81 18.60 -2.02
N PRO A 4 -22.55 19.03 -1.88
CA PRO A 4 -21.65 19.04 -3.01
C PRO A 4 -21.39 17.57 -3.38
N TRP A 5 -21.98 17.11 -4.48
CA TRP A 5 -21.58 15.84 -5.08
C TRP A 5 -20.09 15.92 -5.31
N TYR A 6 -19.31 15.13 -4.57
CA TYR A 6 -17.87 15.00 -4.77
C TYR A 6 -17.61 14.64 -6.24
N SER A 7 -17.07 15.60 -6.99
CA SER A 7 -16.68 15.37 -8.37
C SER A 7 -15.28 14.76 -8.36
N ILE A 8 -15.16 13.57 -8.96
CA ILE A 8 -13.86 12.89 -9.05
C ILE A 8 -13.05 13.42 -10.24
N LEU A 9 -13.60 14.40 -10.96
CA LEU A 9 -12.97 14.95 -12.14
C LEU A 9 -11.59 15.53 -11.81
N ALA A 10 -11.46 16.20 -10.67
CA ALA A 10 -10.19 16.73 -10.19
C ALA A 10 -9.18 15.59 -9.93
N ASP A 11 -9.63 14.50 -9.29
CA ASP A 11 -8.77 13.36 -8.98
C ASP A 11 -8.35 12.62 -10.26
N ILE A 12 -9.26 12.45 -11.23
CA ILE A 12 -8.92 11.87 -12.53
C ILE A 12 -7.93 12.76 -13.28
N GLN A 13 -8.09 14.08 -13.21
CA GLN A 13 -7.17 15.03 -13.86
C GLN A 13 -5.78 14.99 -13.23
N ASP A 14 -5.68 14.96 -11.91
CA ASP A 14 -4.39 14.76 -11.22
C ASP A 14 -3.78 13.40 -11.60
N ALA A 15 -4.58 12.34 -11.59
CA ALA A 15 -4.17 11.01 -11.99
C ALA A 15 -3.65 10.97 -13.44
N ILE A 16 -4.24 11.73 -14.37
CA ILE A 16 -3.74 11.87 -15.75
C ILE A 16 -2.34 12.48 -15.76
N GLU A 17 -2.11 13.55 -15.02
CA GLU A 17 -0.80 14.20 -14.96
C GLU A 17 0.26 13.27 -14.34
N GLN A 18 -0.08 12.55 -13.28
CA GLN A 18 0.81 11.52 -12.71
C GLN A 18 1.05 10.38 -13.69
N ALA A 19 0.01 9.90 -14.38
CA ALA A 19 0.10 8.79 -15.31
C ALA A 19 0.98 9.10 -16.52
N LYS A 20 0.95 10.34 -17.04
CA LYS A 20 1.86 10.81 -18.11
C LYS A 20 3.32 10.72 -17.70
N CYS A 21 3.61 10.89 -16.41
CA CYS A 21 4.96 10.79 -15.87
C CYS A 21 5.34 9.37 -15.40
N GLY A 22 4.43 8.38 -15.54
CA GLY A 22 4.65 7.03 -15.04
C GLY A 22 4.58 6.93 -13.51
N LYS A 23 3.91 7.86 -12.84
CA LYS A 23 3.91 7.99 -11.37
C LYS A 23 2.60 7.58 -10.69
N LEU A 24 1.62 7.09 -11.45
CA LEU A 24 0.33 6.71 -10.88
C LEU A 24 0.34 5.28 -10.37
N ALA A 25 0.63 5.08 -9.09
CA ALA A 25 0.69 3.76 -8.46
C ALA A 25 -0.63 2.97 -8.58
N LEU A 26 -0.52 1.64 -8.59
CA LEU A 26 -1.66 0.72 -8.76
C LEU A 26 -2.78 0.97 -7.73
N TYR A 27 -2.43 1.28 -6.48
CA TYR A 27 -3.39 1.63 -5.43
C TYR A 27 -4.30 2.80 -5.86
N TRP A 28 -3.70 3.90 -6.35
CA TRP A 28 -4.44 5.07 -6.83
C TRP A 28 -5.28 4.76 -8.07
N GLN A 29 -4.77 3.93 -8.99
CA GLN A 29 -5.56 3.46 -10.13
C GLN A 29 -6.84 2.73 -9.67
N ARG A 30 -6.72 1.82 -8.68
CA ARG A 30 -7.86 1.08 -8.11
C ARG A 30 -8.83 2.00 -7.38
N THR A 31 -8.34 2.99 -6.63
CA THR A 31 -9.17 3.98 -5.94
C THR A 31 -10.02 4.77 -6.93
N ILE A 32 -9.42 5.33 -7.99
CA ILE A 32 -10.13 6.06 -9.04
C ILE A 32 -11.16 5.16 -9.73
N GLN A 33 -10.80 3.91 -10.04
CA GLN A 33 -11.72 2.95 -10.65
C GLN A 33 -12.93 2.63 -9.76
N ARG A 34 -12.71 2.43 -8.45
CA ARG A 34 -13.78 2.16 -7.48
C ARG A 34 -14.74 3.34 -7.40
N GLU A 35 -14.21 4.55 -7.22
CA GLU A 35 -15.02 5.77 -7.16
C GLU A 35 -15.78 6.03 -8.45
N TYR A 36 -15.16 5.80 -9.61
CA TYR A 36 -15.80 5.89 -10.92
C TYR A 36 -16.99 4.93 -11.04
N ARG A 37 -16.85 3.68 -10.56
CA ARG A 37 -17.91 2.65 -10.61
C ARG A 37 -19.05 2.91 -9.62
N CYS A 38 -18.79 3.52 -8.48
CA CYS A 38 -19.75 3.70 -7.41
C CYS A 38 -20.76 4.84 -7.63
N LYS A 39 -20.64 5.64 -8.70
CA LYS A 39 -21.53 6.78 -8.94
C LYS A 39 -22.00 6.93 -10.39
N LYS A 40 -22.99 7.81 -10.57
CA LYS A 40 -23.41 8.26 -11.90
C LYS A 40 -22.41 9.29 -12.44
N VAL A 41 -21.65 8.86 -13.43
CA VAL A 41 -20.57 9.64 -14.04
C VAL A 41 -21.12 10.73 -14.97
N THR A 42 -20.53 11.92 -14.92
CA THR A 42 -20.80 13.00 -15.88
C THR A 42 -20.04 12.79 -17.20
N PRO A 43 -20.47 13.37 -18.33
CA PRO A 43 -19.73 13.23 -19.60
C PRO A 43 -18.26 13.68 -19.52
N ALA A 44 -17.98 14.70 -18.70
CA ALA A 44 -16.61 15.17 -18.48
C ALA A 44 -15.75 14.16 -17.71
N GLU A 45 -16.29 13.55 -16.65
CA GLU A 45 -15.61 12.49 -15.89
C GLU A 45 -15.40 11.24 -16.74
N GLN A 46 -16.37 10.89 -17.60
CA GLN A 46 -16.23 9.77 -18.54
C GLN A 46 -15.08 10.02 -19.53
N GLN A 47 -15.05 11.18 -20.17
CA GLN A 47 -13.99 11.54 -21.12
C GLN A 47 -12.61 11.54 -20.45
N ALA A 48 -12.51 12.11 -19.25
CA ALA A 48 -11.26 12.13 -18.49
C ALA A 48 -10.81 10.71 -18.11
N TYR A 49 -11.74 9.84 -17.68
CA TYR A 49 -11.42 8.47 -17.34
C TYR A 49 -10.95 7.66 -18.57
N GLU A 50 -11.60 7.82 -19.72
CA GLU A 50 -11.16 7.20 -20.99
C GLU A 50 -9.74 7.65 -21.37
N GLN A 51 -9.43 8.94 -21.22
CA GLN A 51 -8.08 9.45 -21.45
C GLN A 51 -7.05 8.83 -20.49
N LEU A 52 -7.39 8.72 -19.20
CA LEU A 52 -6.53 8.07 -18.21
C LEU A 52 -6.24 6.62 -18.60
N GLN A 53 -7.26 5.85 -19.01
CA GLN A 53 -7.08 4.46 -19.44
C GLN A 53 -6.17 4.34 -20.67
N SER A 54 -6.28 5.28 -21.63
CA SER A 54 -5.37 5.33 -22.78
C SER A 54 -3.92 5.49 -22.34
N ILE A 55 -3.65 6.43 -21.43
CA ILE A 55 -2.28 6.69 -20.93
C ILE A 55 -1.74 5.47 -20.17
N LEU A 56 -2.55 4.86 -19.30
CA LEU A 56 -2.16 3.66 -18.56
C LEU A 56 -1.83 2.46 -19.45
N SER A 57 -2.40 2.39 -20.66
CA SER A 57 -2.09 1.34 -21.63
C SER A 57 -0.73 1.54 -22.33
N GLU A 58 -0.21 2.76 -22.34
CA GLU A 58 1.00 3.13 -23.08
C GLU A 58 2.20 3.39 -22.15
N VAL A 59 1.96 3.93 -20.96
CA VAL A 59 2.99 4.37 -20.03
C VAL A 59 3.05 3.43 -18.82
N PRO A 60 4.16 2.69 -18.62
CA PRO A 60 4.38 1.95 -17.39
C PRO A 60 4.36 2.87 -16.18
N GLN A 61 3.70 2.44 -15.11
CA GLN A 61 3.54 3.22 -13.88
C GLN A 61 4.43 2.69 -12.75
N TRP A 62 4.64 3.53 -11.74
CA TRP A 62 5.26 3.14 -10.48
C TRP A 62 4.54 1.95 -9.84
N SER A 63 5.35 1.04 -9.30
CA SER A 63 4.89 0.07 -8.32
C SER A 63 4.42 0.78 -7.04
N GLY A 64 3.61 0.10 -6.23
CA GLY A 64 3.22 0.62 -4.92
C GLY A 64 4.42 0.87 -4.00
N GLU A 65 5.49 0.08 -4.15
CA GLU A 65 6.73 0.23 -3.40
C GLU A 65 7.50 1.49 -3.78
N GLU A 66 7.61 1.80 -5.08
CA GLU A 66 8.28 3.02 -5.57
C GLU A 66 7.53 4.27 -5.13
N ASP A 67 6.21 4.28 -5.25
CA ASP A 67 5.37 5.41 -4.81
C ASP A 67 5.48 5.63 -3.29
N LEU A 68 5.37 4.56 -2.50
CA LEU A 68 5.51 4.66 -1.05
C LEU A 68 6.89 5.20 -0.68
N ARG A 69 7.96 4.69 -1.29
CA ARG A 69 9.33 5.14 -1.02
C ARG A 69 9.51 6.61 -1.37
N HIS A 70 9.05 7.04 -2.55
CA HIS A 70 9.11 8.44 -2.96
C HIS A 70 8.37 9.36 -1.99
N ASN A 71 7.15 8.98 -1.60
CA ASN A 71 6.32 9.78 -0.69
C ASN A 71 6.91 9.87 0.72
N MET A 72 7.47 8.78 1.25
CA MET A 72 8.14 8.77 2.55
C MET A 72 9.42 9.62 2.52
N GLU A 73 10.25 9.48 1.49
CA GLU A 73 11.48 10.28 1.34
C GLU A 73 11.18 11.79 1.29
N ASN A 74 10.12 12.20 0.60
CA ASN A 74 9.71 13.60 0.49
C ASN A 74 9.33 14.24 1.83
N ILE A 75 8.88 13.46 2.82
CA ILE A 75 8.53 13.95 4.17
C ILE A 75 9.65 13.75 5.19
N GLY A 76 10.82 13.28 4.75
CA GLY A 76 11.96 12.97 5.62
C GLY A 76 11.79 11.67 6.41
N SER A 77 10.90 10.79 5.96
CA SER A 77 10.69 9.44 6.49
C SER A 77 11.42 8.40 5.63
N ARG A 78 11.47 7.16 6.11
CA ARG A 78 12.15 6.05 5.44
C ARG A 78 11.26 4.82 5.35
N VAL A 79 11.30 4.15 4.20
CA VAL A 79 10.73 2.80 4.05
C VAL A 79 11.84 1.79 4.34
N TRP A 80 11.57 0.90 5.28
CA TRP A 80 12.48 -0.20 5.61
C TRP A 80 12.07 -1.47 4.88
N PHE A 81 10.79 -1.82 4.93
CA PHE A 81 10.24 -2.97 4.23
C PHE A 81 8.84 -2.64 3.73
N CYS A 82 8.52 -3.03 2.51
CA CYS A 82 7.16 -2.96 1.99
C CYS A 82 6.99 -3.98 0.87
N HIS A 83 5.78 -4.49 0.71
CA HIS A 83 5.40 -5.27 -0.44
C HIS A 83 3.95 -5.00 -0.79
N PHE A 84 3.68 -4.83 -2.08
CA PHE A 84 2.35 -4.58 -2.63
C PHE A 84 2.04 -5.63 -3.68
N TRP A 85 0.96 -6.38 -3.47
CA TRP A 85 0.56 -7.40 -4.43
C TRP A 85 -0.18 -6.77 -5.62
N ILE A 86 0.18 -7.23 -6.81
CA ILE A 86 -0.45 -6.76 -8.05
C ILE A 86 -1.76 -7.52 -8.29
N ASP A 87 -1.82 -8.81 -7.93
CA ASP A 87 -2.94 -9.69 -8.27
C ASP A 87 -4.13 -9.59 -7.30
N HIS A 88 -3.91 -9.07 -6.08
CA HIS A 88 -4.92 -8.91 -5.04
C HIS A 88 -4.62 -7.68 -4.18
N ASP A 89 -5.58 -7.21 -3.39
CA ASP A 89 -5.50 -5.98 -2.60
C ASP A 89 -4.76 -6.16 -1.25
N SER A 90 -3.67 -6.94 -1.24
CA SER A 90 -2.81 -7.10 -0.06
C SER A 90 -1.64 -6.11 -0.08
N MET A 91 -1.17 -5.74 1.11
CA MET A 91 -0.02 -4.87 1.33
C MET A 91 0.60 -5.14 2.69
N VAL A 92 1.91 -5.03 2.80
CA VAL A 92 2.62 -4.91 4.07
C VAL A 92 3.61 -3.77 3.98
N GLN A 93 3.81 -3.04 5.09
CA GLN A 93 4.80 -1.97 5.17
C GLN A 93 5.33 -1.80 6.60
N LEU A 94 6.59 -1.42 6.67
CA LEU A 94 7.32 -1.04 7.87
C LEU A 94 8.15 0.20 7.52
N THR A 95 7.77 1.32 8.14
CA THR A 95 8.31 2.65 7.88
C THR A 95 8.86 3.27 9.16
N GLU A 96 9.78 4.22 9.00
CA GLU A 96 10.34 5.04 10.08
C GLU A 96 10.02 6.50 9.77
N ASP A 97 9.42 7.20 10.72
CA ASP A 97 9.15 8.62 10.56
C ASP A 97 10.38 9.48 10.87
N ARG A 98 10.29 10.78 10.58
CA ARG A 98 11.36 11.76 10.87
C ARG A 98 11.78 11.85 12.35
N ASN A 99 10.98 11.32 13.29
CA ASN A 99 11.31 11.30 14.71
C ASN A 99 12.03 9.99 15.11
N GLY A 100 12.24 9.07 14.18
CA GLY A 100 12.83 7.75 14.42
C GLY A 100 11.83 6.74 15.01
N GLU A 101 10.52 7.03 14.95
CA GLU A 101 9.48 6.10 15.39
C GLU A 101 9.07 5.19 14.23
N PHE A 102 8.87 3.89 14.53
CA PHE A 102 8.56 2.90 13.51
C PHE A 102 7.06 2.62 13.46
N THR A 103 6.50 2.54 12.26
CA THR A 103 5.10 2.20 12.03
C THR A 103 5.01 0.94 11.17
N VAL A 104 4.06 0.08 11.50
CA VAL A 104 3.72 -1.12 10.73
C VAL A 104 2.31 -0.95 10.20
N ALA A 105 2.08 -1.27 8.93
CA ALA A 105 0.74 -1.46 8.42
C ALA A 105 0.69 -2.70 7.53
N TYR A 106 -0.43 -3.40 7.57
CA TYR A 106 -0.65 -4.62 6.82
C TYR A 106 -2.13 -4.76 6.46
N VAL A 107 -2.39 -5.31 5.29
CA VAL A 107 -3.71 -5.68 4.79
C VAL A 107 -3.54 -6.99 4.03
N LEU A 108 -4.37 -7.98 4.33
CA LEU A 108 -4.52 -9.15 3.47
C LEU A 108 -5.91 -9.13 2.84
N ASP A 109 -5.97 -9.19 1.52
CA ASP A 109 -7.20 -9.11 0.74
C ASP A 109 -8.22 -10.18 1.19
N THR A 110 -9.30 -9.74 1.85
CA THR A 110 -10.36 -10.60 2.36
C THR A 110 -11.24 -11.17 1.25
N ASP A 111 -11.27 -10.54 0.08
CA ASP A 111 -11.99 -11.03 -1.10
C ASP A 111 -11.20 -12.14 -1.82
N ALA A 112 -9.89 -12.24 -1.55
CA ALA A 112 -9.06 -13.34 -2.02
C ALA A 112 -9.28 -14.63 -1.21
N SER A 113 -8.96 -15.78 -1.82
CA SER A 113 -9.12 -17.06 -1.13
C SER A 113 -8.18 -17.18 0.08
N PRO A 114 -8.53 -17.98 1.10
CA PRO A 114 -7.64 -18.22 2.25
C PRO A 114 -6.25 -18.71 1.83
N GLU A 115 -6.15 -19.50 0.76
CA GLU A 115 -4.88 -19.98 0.21
C GLU A 115 -4.02 -18.82 -0.30
N VAL A 116 -4.60 -17.92 -1.11
CA VAL A 116 -3.92 -16.74 -1.63
C VAL A 116 -3.42 -15.84 -0.49
N ARG A 117 -4.25 -15.62 0.54
CA ARG A 117 -3.85 -14.85 1.73
C ARG A 117 -2.68 -15.48 2.47
N ARG A 118 -2.68 -16.81 2.65
CA ARG A 118 -1.56 -17.53 3.29
C ARG A 118 -0.28 -17.45 2.46
N GLU A 119 -0.39 -17.57 1.13
CA GLU A 119 0.75 -17.43 0.23
C GLU A 119 1.36 -16.02 0.28
N ALA A 120 0.53 -14.98 0.30
CA ALA A 120 0.96 -13.61 0.46
C ALA A 120 1.71 -13.39 1.78
N ALA A 121 1.12 -13.84 2.90
CA ALA A 121 1.76 -13.76 4.21
C ALA A 121 3.10 -14.52 4.27
N LEU A 122 3.16 -15.72 3.67
CA LEU A 122 4.38 -16.52 3.62
C LEU A 122 5.48 -15.86 2.78
N LEU A 123 5.13 -15.22 1.67
CA LEU A 123 6.09 -14.47 0.86
C LEU A 123 6.66 -13.29 1.66
N ALA A 124 5.77 -12.49 2.25
CA ALA A 124 6.13 -11.35 3.10
C ALA A 124 7.05 -11.76 4.25
N GLN A 125 6.73 -12.89 4.90
CA GLN A 125 7.51 -13.45 6.00
C GLN A 125 8.94 -13.77 5.57
N LYS A 126 9.11 -14.45 4.42
CA LYS A 126 10.43 -14.83 3.90
C LYS A 126 11.27 -13.61 3.54
N GLU A 127 10.67 -12.63 2.87
CA GLU A 127 11.35 -11.40 2.48
C GLU A 127 11.72 -10.55 3.70
N LEU A 128 10.78 -10.39 4.65
CA LEU A 128 11.05 -9.69 5.91
C LEU A 128 12.17 -10.38 6.70
N ALA A 129 12.19 -11.71 6.76
CA ALA A 129 13.25 -12.45 7.46
C ALA A 129 14.63 -12.19 6.83
N LYS A 130 14.70 -12.12 5.50
CA LYS A 130 15.92 -11.74 4.78
C LYS A 130 16.33 -10.31 5.10
N CYS A 131 15.40 -9.36 5.08
CA CYS A 131 15.67 -7.97 5.44
C CYS A 131 16.15 -7.84 6.90
N MET A 132 15.53 -8.55 7.84
CA MET A 132 15.95 -8.58 9.24
C MET A 132 17.40 -9.06 9.40
N GLN A 133 17.78 -10.10 8.65
CA GLN A 133 19.16 -10.59 8.60
C GLN A 133 20.13 -9.52 8.07
N GLU A 134 19.76 -8.82 7.00
CA GLU A 134 20.56 -7.72 6.43
C GLU A 134 20.70 -6.54 7.40
N TRP A 135 19.68 -6.26 8.20
CA TRP A 135 19.71 -5.23 9.25
C TRP A 135 20.43 -5.69 10.53
N GLY A 136 20.79 -6.97 10.64
CA GLY A 136 21.42 -7.54 11.83
C GLY A 136 20.49 -7.62 13.05
N ILE A 137 19.18 -7.66 12.84
CA ILE A 137 18.19 -7.77 13.92
C ILE A 137 17.63 -9.20 14.01
N SER A 138 17.29 -9.61 15.23
CA SER A 138 16.66 -10.91 15.50
C SER A 138 15.24 -10.70 16.01
N LEU A 139 14.40 -11.73 15.84
CA LEU A 139 13.08 -11.74 16.45
C LEU A 139 13.19 -11.65 17.97
N LEU A 140 12.32 -10.85 18.57
CA LEU A 140 12.20 -10.79 20.02
C LEU A 140 11.61 -12.09 20.56
N ASN A 141 12.13 -12.54 21.70
CA ASN A 141 11.71 -13.78 22.36
C ASN A 141 10.29 -13.68 22.96
N ALA A 142 9.81 -12.46 23.21
CA ALA A 142 8.49 -12.20 23.76
C ALA A 142 7.53 -11.70 22.66
N PRO A 143 6.23 -12.04 22.73
CA PRO A 143 5.21 -11.42 21.88
C PRO A 143 5.26 -9.90 21.99
N VAL A 144 5.16 -9.21 20.85
CA VAL A 144 5.15 -7.75 20.77
C VAL A 144 3.70 -7.33 20.55
N PRO A 145 3.09 -6.60 21.50
CA PRO A 145 1.71 -6.14 21.34
C PRO A 145 1.60 -5.13 20.20
N GLU A 146 0.42 -5.08 19.58
CA GLU A 146 0.09 -4.08 18.56
C GLU A 146 0.17 -2.66 19.16
N GLN A 147 0.87 -1.78 18.46
CA GLN A 147 1.05 -0.38 18.82
C GLN A 147 0.95 0.49 17.58
N MET A 148 0.48 1.74 17.76
CA MET A 148 0.49 2.73 16.68
C MET A 148 1.91 3.06 16.21
N LYS A 149 2.87 3.05 17.15
CA LYS A 149 4.28 3.32 16.90
C LYS A 149 5.15 2.45 17.80
N TYR A 150 6.28 2.02 17.27
CA TYR A 150 7.29 1.24 17.98
C TYR A 150 8.55 2.06 18.19
N ALA A 151 9.22 1.83 19.32
CA ALA A 151 10.43 2.56 19.70
C ALA A 151 11.69 2.04 18.98
N SER A 152 11.61 0.87 18.35
CA SER A 152 12.73 0.28 17.63
C SER A 152 12.31 -0.53 16.41
N LEU A 153 13.23 -0.61 15.45
CA LEU A 153 13.09 -1.46 14.26
C LEU A 153 12.88 -2.94 14.63
N ALA A 154 13.55 -3.42 15.68
CA ALA A 154 13.45 -4.80 16.14
C ALA A 154 12.05 -5.14 16.69
N GLU A 155 11.43 -4.23 17.44
CA GLU A 155 10.05 -4.39 17.91
C GLU A 155 9.07 -4.38 16.74
N ALA A 156 9.17 -3.39 15.85
CA ALA A 156 8.30 -3.25 14.69
C ALA A 156 8.37 -4.49 13.76
N ALA A 157 9.59 -4.93 13.42
CA ALA A 157 9.79 -6.09 12.56
C ALA A 157 9.33 -7.39 13.24
N SER A 158 9.54 -7.52 14.55
CA SER A 158 9.05 -8.69 15.30
C SER A 158 7.53 -8.73 15.36
N HIS A 159 6.87 -7.59 15.57
CA HIS A 159 5.41 -7.51 15.52
C HIS A 159 4.87 -7.87 14.13
N LEU A 160 5.42 -7.28 13.07
CA LEU A 160 5.00 -7.60 11.70
C LEU A 160 5.20 -9.10 11.39
N MET A 161 6.31 -9.69 11.81
CA MET A 161 6.54 -11.14 11.66
C MET A 161 5.49 -11.97 12.43
N GLN A 162 5.12 -11.56 13.65
CA GLN A 162 4.10 -12.25 14.45
C GLN A 162 2.73 -12.22 13.76
N VAL A 163 2.34 -11.07 13.21
CA VAL A 163 1.11 -10.91 12.45
C VAL A 163 1.10 -11.81 11.20
N LEU A 164 2.21 -11.85 10.46
CA LEU A 164 2.32 -12.68 9.25
C LEU A 164 2.38 -14.18 9.54
N ASN A 165 2.72 -14.59 10.77
CA ASN A 165 2.67 -15.99 11.20
C ASN A 165 1.24 -16.50 11.41
N ASP A 166 0.28 -15.60 11.67
CA ASP A 166 -1.13 -15.92 11.84
C ASP A 166 -2.00 -15.03 10.93
N PRO A 167 -1.93 -15.23 9.60
CA PRO A 167 -2.63 -14.37 8.64
C PRO A 167 -4.16 -14.45 8.74
N GLU A 168 -4.71 -15.47 9.42
CA GLU A 168 -6.15 -15.59 9.66
C GLU A 168 -6.63 -14.64 10.77
N SER A 169 -5.73 -14.23 11.67
CA SER A 169 -6.03 -13.22 12.69
C SER A 169 -6.11 -11.79 12.16
N ILE A 170 -5.64 -11.56 10.92
CA ILE A 170 -5.71 -10.25 10.26
C ILE A 170 -7.15 -10.04 9.78
N THR A 171 -7.93 -9.39 10.63
CA THR A 171 -9.27 -8.91 10.28
C THR A 171 -9.13 -7.52 9.68
N GLY A 172 -9.34 -7.42 8.36
CA GLY A 172 -9.45 -6.15 7.64
C GLY A 172 -10.72 -5.38 7.96
#